data_AF-A0A4Z1P895-F1
#
_entry.id   AF-A0A4Z1P895-F1
#
_cell.length_a   1.000
_cell.length_b   1.000
_cell.length_c   1.000
_cell.angle_alpha   90.00
_cell.angle_beta   90.00
_cell.angle_gamma   90.00
#
_symmetry.space_group_name_H-M   'P 1'
#
loop_
_entity.id
_entity.type
_entity.pdbx_description
1 polymer ?
#
loop_
_entity_poly.entity_id
_entity_poly.type
_entity_poly.pdbx_seq_one_letter_code
_entity_poly.pdbx_strand_id
1 'polypeptide(L)'
;MSGNHTTATTGPSNPLHTFSSKETKYLEKAQIESDTAYAEYSKAKDAYAKAQNDGMSEGEVDELRQKMYGFEEEARAKEEVLRGLQDFCD
;
A
#
# COMPACT_ATOMS: atom_id res chain seq x y z
N MET A 1 25.78 9.55 47.45
CA MET A 1 24.94 10.77 47.51
C MET A 1 25.08 11.48 46.17
N SER A 2 23.95 11.72 45.51
CA SER A 2 23.85 12.25 44.14
C SER A 2 24.11 13.76 44.12
N GLY A 3 24.84 14.23 43.10
CA GLY A 3 25.09 15.64 42.82
C GLY A 3 24.59 15.99 41.43
N ASN A 4 23.76 17.03 41.38
CA ASN A 4 22.96 17.51 40.27
C ASN A 4 23.80 18.02 39.07
N HIS A 5 23.34 17.75 37.85
CA HIS A 5 23.52 18.68 36.72
C HIS A 5 22.22 18.73 35.91
N THR A 6 21.56 19.87 35.97
CA THR A 6 20.42 20.23 35.13
C THR A 6 20.94 21.15 34.03
N THR A 7 20.71 20.83 32.76
CA THR A 7 20.37 21.83 31.71
C THR A 7 19.89 21.17 30.42
N ALA A 8 18.61 21.41 30.10
CA ALA A 8 17.95 21.69 28.81
C ALA A 8 18.45 20.95 27.54
N THR A 9 17.60 20.43 26.65
CA THR A 9 16.55 21.19 25.94
C THR A 9 15.64 20.20 25.21
N THR A 10 14.49 19.84 25.77
CA THR A 10 13.39 19.29 24.95
C THR A 10 12.82 20.45 24.16
N GLY A 11 13.20 20.52 22.88
CA GLY A 11 12.67 21.50 21.92
C GLY A 11 11.14 21.44 21.82
N PRO A 12 10.52 22.50 21.29
CA PRO A 12 9.07 22.66 21.28
C PRO A 12 8.39 21.55 20.47
N SER A 13 7.26 21.11 21.01
CA SER A 13 6.17 20.35 20.41
C SER A 13 6.28 20.14 18.90
N ASN A 14 6.51 18.90 18.48
CA ASN A 14 5.76 18.40 17.34
C ASN A 14 4.71 17.46 17.95
N PRO A 15 3.41 17.77 17.87
CA PRO A 15 2.43 16.75 18.15
C PRO A 15 2.73 15.65 17.12
N LEU A 16 3.27 14.52 17.59
CA LEU A 16 2.90 13.24 16.98
C LEU A 16 1.39 13.37 16.84
N HIS A 17 0.89 13.49 15.61
CA HIS A 17 -0.54 13.45 15.34
C HIS A 17 -0.99 12.14 15.97
N THR A 18 -1.49 12.22 17.20
CA THR A 18 -2.04 11.09 17.90
C THR A 18 -3.36 10.88 17.19
N PHE A 19 -3.28 10.11 16.10
CA PHE A 19 -4.44 9.69 15.34
C PHE A 19 -5.52 9.28 16.33
N SER A 20 -6.76 9.69 16.08
CA SER A 20 -7.85 9.06 16.79
C SER A 20 -7.80 7.56 16.46
N SER A 21 -8.13 6.70 17.42
CA SER A 21 -8.12 5.24 17.23
C SER A 21 -8.98 4.73 16.07
N LYS A 22 -9.76 5.60 15.42
CA LYS A 22 -10.54 5.34 14.22
C LYS A 22 -9.78 5.66 12.93
N GLU A 23 -9.05 6.77 12.86
CA GLU A 23 -8.27 7.18 11.67
C GLU A 23 -7.14 6.20 11.38
N THR A 24 -6.41 5.75 12.41
CA THR A 24 -5.38 4.71 12.26
C THR A 24 -5.94 3.42 11.68
N LYS A 25 -7.14 3.01 12.09
CA LYS A 25 -7.78 1.78 11.59
C LYS A 25 -8.18 1.90 10.12
N TYR A 26 -8.59 3.08 9.67
CA TYR A 26 -8.91 3.30 8.26
C TYR A 26 -7.64 3.27 7.39
N LEU A 27 -6.55 3.87 7.87
CA LEU A 27 -5.24 3.80 7.21
C LEU A 27 -4.72 2.37 7.13
N GLU A 28 -4.70 1.63 8.26
CA GLU A 28 -4.26 0.24 8.30
C GLU A 28 -5.07 -0.65 7.36
N LYS A 29 -6.39 -0.47 7.34
CA LYS A 29 -7.27 -1.21 6.43
C LYS A 29 -6.97 -0.88 4.97
N ALA A 30 -6.83 0.40 4.62
CA ALA A 30 -6.52 0.82 3.26
C ALA A 30 -5.15 0.30 2.80
N GLN A 31 -4.16 0.28 3.70
CA GLN A 31 -2.83 -0.28 3.43
C GLN A 31 -2.93 -1.78 3.11
N ILE A 32 -3.63 -2.56 3.95
CA ILE A 32 -3.82 -4.00 3.73
C ILE A 32 -4.55 -4.26 2.40
N GLU A 33 -5.58 -3.46 2.08
CA GLU A 33 -6.30 -3.60 0.81
C GLU A 33 -5.41 -3.27 -0.41
N SER A 34 -4.59 -2.23 -0.33
CA SER A 34 -3.60 -1.88 -1.36
C SER A 34 -2.57 -3.00 -1.56
N ASP A 35 -1.96 -3.48 -0.48
CA ASP A 35 -0.95 -4.55 -0.52
C ASP A 35 -1.53 -5.85 -1.09
N THR A 36 -2.77 -6.18 -0.71
CA THR A 36 -3.47 -7.36 -1.22
C THR A 36 -3.74 -7.24 -2.72
N ALA A 37 -4.23 -6.09 -3.18
CA ALA A 37 -4.49 -5.86 -4.60
C ALA A 37 -3.21 -5.93 -5.44
N TYR A 38 -2.11 -5.36 -4.94
CA TYR A 38 -0.80 -5.46 -5.58
C TYR A 38 -0.26 -6.89 -5.62
N ALA A 39 -0.49 -7.69 -4.58
CA ALA A 39 -0.11 -9.10 -4.57
C ALA A 39 -0.88 -9.91 -5.65
N GLU A 40 -2.17 -9.67 -5.81
CA GLU A 40 -2.97 -10.32 -6.86
C GLU A 40 -2.56 -9.86 -8.27
N TYR A 41 -2.30 -8.56 -8.45
CA TYR A 41 -1.74 -8.04 -9.71
C TYR A 41 -0.39 -8.69 -10.04
N SER A 42 0.51 -8.84 -9.07
CA SER A 42 1.81 -9.51 -9.27
C SER A 42 1.63 -10.96 -9.72
N LYS A 43 0.73 -11.73 -9.08
CA LYS A 43 0.43 -13.11 -9.49
C LYS A 43 -0.13 -13.17 -10.92
N ALA A 44 -1.04 -12.26 -11.27
CA ALA A 44 -1.61 -12.20 -12.61
C ALA A 44 -0.56 -11.85 -13.68
N LYS A 45 0.35 -10.94 -13.36
CA LYS A 45 1.49 -10.57 -14.21
C LYS A 45 2.44 -11.75 -14.42
N ASP A 46 2.75 -12.51 -13.37
CA ASP A 46 3.59 -13.70 -13.47
C ASP A 46 2.92 -14.80 -14.32
N ALA A 47 1.60 -14.98 -14.16
CA ALA A 47 0.83 -15.92 -14.97
C ALA A 47 0.82 -15.51 -16.46
N TYR A 48 0.62 -14.22 -16.75
CA TYR A 48 0.71 -13.69 -18.11
C TYR A 48 2.10 -13.88 -18.71
N ALA A 49 3.16 -13.52 -17.97
CA ALA A 49 4.54 -13.70 -18.42
C ALA A 49 4.84 -15.18 -18.70
N LYS A 50 4.40 -16.09 -17.83
CA LYS A 50 4.56 -17.53 -18.03
C LYS A 50 3.81 -18.01 -19.28
N ALA A 51 2.57 -17.57 -19.48
CA ALA A 51 1.79 -17.94 -20.66
C ALA A 51 2.44 -17.51 -21.98
N GLN A 52 3.09 -16.34 -21.99
CA GLN A 52 3.87 -15.89 -23.16
C GLN A 52 5.09 -16.79 -23.44
N ASN A 53 5.70 -17.40 -22.42
CA ASN A 53 6.86 -18.26 -22.56
C ASN A 53 6.50 -19.72 -22.85
N ASP A 54 5.38 -20.21 -22.33
CA ASP A 54 4.93 -21.61 -22.46
C ASP A 54 4.29 -21.92 -23.83
N GLY A 55 4.20 -20.92 -24.73
CA GLY A 55 3.63 -21.09 -26.07
C GLY A 55 2.11 -21.31 -26.05
N MET A 56 1.41 -20.73 -25.07
CA MET A 56 -0.06 -20.74 -25.02
C MET A 56 -0.65 -20.04 -26.24
N SER A 57 -1.93 -20.32 -26.54
CA SER A 57 -2.61 -19.67 -27.66
C SER A 57 -2.77 -18.16 -27.40
N GLU A 58 -2.82 -17.37 -28.48
CA GLU A 58 -3.01 -15.91 -28.37
C GLU A 58 -4.26 -15.54 -27.58
N GLY A 59 -5.34 -16.33 -27.71
CA GLY A 59 -6.58 -16.11 -26.96
C GLY A 59 -6.40 -16.29 -25.45
N GLU A 60 -5.71 -17.35 -25.02
CA GLU A 60 -5.44 -17.59 -23.60
C GLU A 60 -4.50 -16.55 -23.00
N VAL A 61 -3.49 -16.13 -23.77
CA VAL A 61 -2.57 -15.04 -23.39
C VAL A 61 -3.34 -13.73 -23.25
N ASP A 62 -4.29 -13.44 -24.15
CA ASP A 62 -5.10 -12.22 -24.06
C ASP A 62 -6.07 -12.23 -22.88
N GLU A 63 -6.68 -13.38 -22.54
CA GLU A 63 -7.49 -13.50 -21.32
C GLU A 63 -6.68 -13.20 -20.06
N LEU A 64 -5.44 -13.71 -19.98
CA LEU A 64 -4.54 -13.44 -18.86
C LEU A 64 -4.10 -11.97 -18.82
N ARG A 65 -3.89 -11.36 -19.99
CA ARG A 65 -3.60 -9.93 -20.11
C ARG A 65 -4.76 -9.08 -19.58
N GLN A 66 -5.99 -9.38 -19.99
CA GLN A 66 -7.18 -8.64 -19.54
C GLN A 66 -7.38 -8.79 -18.02
N LYS A 67 -7.21 -10.00 -17.48
CA LYS A 67 -7.26 -10.22 -16.02
C LYS A 67 -6.18 -9.43 -15.29
N MET A 68 -4.95 -9.44 -15.79
CA MET A 68 -3.84 -8.67 -15.24
C MET A 68 -4.16 -7.17 -15.21
N TYR A 69 -4.71 -6.61 -16.29
CA TYR A 69 -5.12 -5.20 -16.30
C TYR A 69 -6.23 -4.89 -15.29
N GLY A 70 -7.21 -5.78 -15.14
CA GLY A 70 -8.24 -5.60 -14.12
C GLY A 70 -7.67 -5.52 -12.70
N PHE A 71 -6.70 -6.39 -12.37
CA PHE A 71 -6.01 -6.31 -11.08
C PHE A 71 -5.10 -5.08 -10.96
N GLU A 72 -4.49 -4.63 -12.05
CA GLU A 72 -3.68 -3.39 -12.07
C GLU A 72 -4.54 -2.16 -11.75
N GLU A 73 -5.71 -2.05 -12.37
CA GLU A 73 -6.65 -0.96 -12.11
C GLU A 73 -7.16 -0.99 -10.67
N GLU A 74 -7.48 -2.17 -10.14
CA GLU A 74 -7.89 -2.33 -8.74
C GLU A 74 -6.77 -1.92 -7.77
N ALA A 75 -5.53 -2.36 -8.01
CA ALA A 75 -4.38 -2.00 -7.18
C ALA A 75 -4.13 -0.49 -7.16
N ARG A 76 -4.20 0.17 -8.32
CA ARG A 76 -4.08 1.63 -8.42
C ARG A 76 -5.19 2.36 -7.70
N ALA A 77 -6.44 1.90 -7.82
CA ALA A 77 -7.56 2.51 -7.11
C ALA A 77 -7.40 2.42 -5.59
N LYS A 78 -6.90 1.29 -5.07
CA LYS A 78 -6.61 1.12 -3.64
C LYS A 78 -5.46 1.99 -3.16
N GLU A 79 -4.41 2.10 -3.96
CA GLU A 79 -3.28 2.98 -3.67
C GLU A 79 -3.68 4.45 -3.65
N GLU A 80 -4.55 4.88 -4.58
CA GLU A 80 -5.05 6.26 -4.61
C GLU A 80 -5.85 6.59 -3.34
N VAL A 81 -6.69 5.67 -2.87
CA VAL A 81 -7.41 5.81 -1.60
C VAL A 81 -6.44 5.86 -0.42
N LEU A 82 -5.44 4.98 -0.38
CA LEU A 82 -4.42 4.98 0.67
C LEU A 82 -3.66 6.31 0.71
N ARG A 83 -3.19 6.80 -0.45
CA ARG A 83 -2.46 8.07 -0.54
C ARG A 83 -3.35 9.23 -0.12
N GLY A 84 -4.61 9.27 -0.57
CA GLY A 84 -5.56 10.31 -0.14
C GLY A 84 -5.83 10.29 1.37
N LEU A 85 -5.84 9.12 1.99
CA LEU A 85 -5.96 8.99 3.45
C LEU A 85 -4.68 9.42 4.17
N GLN A 86 -3.50 9.08 3.63
CA GLN A 86 -2.20 9.52 4.17
C GLN A 86 -2.05 11.03 4.07
N ASP A 87 -2.38 11.64 2.93
CA ASP A 87 -2.34 13.09 2.70
C ASP A 87 -3.32 13.86 3.61
N PHE A 88 -4.46 13.26 4.00
CA PHE A 88 -5.37 13.84 4.98
C PHE A 88 -4.83 13.78 6.42
N CYS A 89 -3.94 12.83 6.67
CA CYS A 89 -3.44 12.48 7.99
C CYS A 89 -2.14 13.21 8.38
N ASP A 90 -1.40 13.72 7.40
CA ASP A 90 -0.23 14.61 7.53
C ASP A 90 -0.63 16.09 7.73
#